data_AF-A0AAN7DM27-F1
#
_entry.id   AF-A0AAN7DM27-F1
#
_cell.length_a   1.000
_cell.length_b   1.000
_cell.length_c   1.000
_cell.angle_alpha   90.00
_cell.angle_beta   90.00
_cell.angle_gamma   90.00
#
_symmetry.space_group_name_H-M   'P 1'
#
loop_
_entity.id
_entity.type
_entity.pdbx_description
1 polymer ?
#
loop_
_entity_poly.entity_id
_entity_poly.type
_entity_poly.pdbx_seq_one_letter_code
_entity_poly.pdbx_strand_id
1 'polypeptide(L)'
;MVKYQAFLVSLTSTAVFAAVDLSKFPTKTDPTQVTIPNIPQTTSHDVATECQYYQSNFTIDKTQWPTIWDIATSNNMNTSSEFMNVYNSIDWTKAPTAPVRKLTAAGGLDLTGYDTANDPDCWWSASQCVKPKAAGVNADISACPEPETWGLTFDDGPNCSHNAFYDYLETNKQRASMFYIGSNVLNWPYGALRGLKDGHHLCGHTWSHKMMTTLTNQEVLAELYYTAKAIKYVTGVTPLHWRPALGDLDDRVRWIATQLNMTAILWNLDTDDWAAGSTPGITADTVNQRYNDFIQMGANGTFKDSGNIVLSHEINNMTMDFFVNHYPDIKKNYKHVVDVATCMNIAHPYLEQVITFPSFDASTKNNASTATGSGVIPGASSAPSSGNSVTPNTNFYNGPLFIAALFGLLLVAV
;
A
#
# COMPACT_ATOMS: atom_id res chain seq x y z
N MET A 1 1.23 -1.23 38.29
CA MET A 1 1.44 -2.35 37.34
C MET A 1 0.08 -2.92 36.99
N VAL A 2 -0.61 -2.33 36.03
CA VAL A 2 -1.82 -2.93 35.45
C VAL A 2 -1.32 -3.74 34.26
N LYS A 3 -1.38 -5.06 34.37
CA LYS A 3 -1.10 -5.97 33.25
C LYS A 3 -2.19 -5.72 32.22
N TYR A 4 -1.87 -5.04 31.12
CA TYR A 4 -2.72 -5.06 29.94
C TYR A 4 -2.77 -6.51 29.46
N GLN A 5 -3.94 -7.13 29.63
CA GLN A 5 -4.24 -8.38 28.96
C GLN A 5 -4.11 -8.09 27.47
N ALA A 6 -3.15 -8.74 26.81
CA ALA A 6 -3.17 -8.88 25.38
C ALA A 6 -4.58 -9.31 25.00
N PHE A 7 -5.31 -8.45 24.29
CA PHE A 7 -6.44 -8.89 23.52
C PHE A 7 -5.84 -9.84 22.48
N LEU A 8 -5.76 -11.12 22.84
CA LEU A 8 -5.81 -12.18 21.87
C LEU A 8 -7.11 -11.91 21.12
N VAL A 9 -7.00 -11.25 19.96
CA VAL A 9 -7.99 -11.38 18.91
C VAL A 9 -7.97 -12.86 18.57
N SER A 10 -8.75 -13.60 19.34
CA SER A 10 -9.15 -14.95 19.00
C SER A 10 -9.81 -14.80 17.64
N LEU A 11 -9.10 -15.18 16.58
CA LEU A 11 -9.64 -15.51 15.27
C LEU A 11 -10.57 -16.73 15.45
N THR A 12 -11.68 -16.53 16.17
CA THR A 12 -12.75 -17.51 16.26
C THR A 12 -13.58 -17.38 15.00
N SER A 13 -13.62 -18.48 14.25
CA SER A 13 -14.31 -18.67 12.97
C SER A 13 -13.56 -18.11 11.76
N THR A 14 -12.50 -18.82 11.33
CA THR A 14 -12.22 -18.91 9.90
C THR A 14 -13.38 -19.66 9.25
N ALA A 15 -14.40 -18.91 8.84
CA ALA A 15 -15.18 -19.38 7.71
C ALA A 15 -14.15 -19.50 6.58
N VAL A 16 -13.77 -20.75 6.27
CA VAL A 16 -12.98 -21.05 5.08
C VAL A 16 -13.92 -20.77 3.92
N PHE A 17 -14.02 -19.51 3.54
CA PHE A 17 -14.58 -19.14 2.25
C PHE A 17 -13.73 -19.87 1.21
N ALA A 18 -14.34 -20.31 0.11
CA ALA A 18 -13.60 -20.80 -1.04
C ALA A 18 -12.85 -19.61 -1.68
N ALA A 19 -11.89 -19.04 -0.95
CA ALA A 19 -11.02 -18.00 -1.42
C ALA A 19 -10.24 -18.59 -2.59
N VAL A 20 -10.26 -17.91 -3.72
CA VAL A 20 -9.42 -18.34 -4.84
C VAL A 20 -7.97 -18.31 -4.38
N ASP A 21 -7.34 -19.46 -4.53
CA ASP A 21 -5.96 -19.67 -4.13
C ASP A 21 -5.02 -18.97 -5.12
N LEU A 22 -4.91 -17.64 -4.98
CA LEU A 22 -4.03 -16.78 -5.77
C LEU A 22 -2.55 -17.19 -5.63
N SER A 23 -2.19 -17.98 -4.60
CA SER A 23 -0.83 -18.49 -4.44
C SER A 23 -0.39 -19.37 -5.62
N LYS A 24 -1.34 -19.95 -6.35
CA LYS A 24 -1.12 -20.79 -7.53
C LYS A 24 -0.93 -20.01 -8.83
N PHE A 25 -1.11 -18.69 -8.81
CA PHE A 25 -0.87 -17.89 -10.01
C PHE A 25 0.62 -18.01 -10.41
N PRO A 26 0.93 -18.30 -11.69
CA PRO A 26 2.31 -18.46 -12.12
C PRO A 26 3.15 -17.21 -11.86
N THR A 27 4.28 -17.41 -11.19
CA THR A 27 5.31 -16.41 -10.99
C THR A 27 6.66 -17.05 -11.28
N LYS A 28 7.60 -16.27 -11.80
CA LYS A 28 8.99 -16.69 -11.98
C LYS A 28 9.87 -16.29 -10.80
N THR A 29 9.30 -15.59 -9.83
CA THR A 29 10.02 -15.05 -8.68
C THR A 29 9.88 -16.00 -7.50
N ASP A 30 11.00 -16.50 -7.00
CA ASP A 30 11.08 -17.06 -5.65
C ASP A 30 11.16 -15.90 -4.64
N PRO A 31 10.12 -15.68 -3.82
CA PRO A 31 10.09 -14.55 -2.90
C PRO A 31 11.17 -14.65 -1.80
N THR A 32 11.78 -15.82 -1.60
CA THR A 32 12.86 -16.02 -0.62
C THR A 32 14.26 -15.77 -1.20
N GLN A 33 14.37 -15.62 -2.52
CA GLN A 33 15.64 -15.46 -3.25
C GLN A 33 15.54 -14.33 -4.29
N VAL A 34 15.08 -13.16 -3.87
CA VAL A 34 14.90 -12.00 -4.76
C VAL A 34 16.26 -11.45 -5.23
N THR A 35 16.48 -11.51 -6.55
CA THR A 35 17.61 -10.84 -7.22
C THR A 35 17.09 -9.75 -8.15
N ILE A 36 17.68 -8.55 -8.04
CA ILE A 36 17.38 -7.42 -8.93
C ILE A 36 18.61 -7.17 -9.80
N PRO A 37 18.47 -7.14 -11.14
CA PRO A 37 19.59 -6.83 -12.02
C PRO A 37 20.17 -5.45 -11.72
N ASN A 38 21.49 -5.29 -11.88
CA ASN A 38 22.12 -3.99 -11.80
C ASN A 38 21.74 -3.18 -13.05
N ILE A 39 20.83 -2.23 -12.90
CA ILE A 39 20.38 -1.31 -13.95
C ILE A 39 20.57 0.13 -13.49
N PRO A 40 20.88 1.09 -14.39
CA PRO A 40 20.87 2.49 -14.04
C PRO A 40 19.49 2.88 -13.51
N GLN A 41 19.43 3.37 -12.29
CA GLN A 41 18.20 3.84 -11.66
C GLN A 41 18.36 5.29 -11.25
N THR A 42 17.26 6.03 -11.26
CA THR A 42 17.25 7.39 -10.73
C THR A 42 17.39 7.32 -9.21
N THR A 43 18.49 7.88 -8.70
CA THR A 43 18.76 8.06 -7.25
C THR A 43 18.69 9.53 -6.83
N SER A 44 18.18 10.40 -7.72
CA SER A 44 18.03 11.83 -7.46
C SER A 44 16.75 12.10 -6.69
N HIS A 45 16.82 13.01 -5.72
CA HIS A 45 15.67 13.61 -5.01
C HIS A 45 15.09 14.83 -5.76
N ASP A 46 15.70 15.25 -6.87
CA ASP A 46 15.13 16.35 -7.65
C ASP A 46 13.87 15.88 -8.40
N VAL A 47 12.74 16.54 -8.12
CA VAL A 47 11.43 16.28 -8.76
C VAL A 47 11.45 16.48 -10.27
N ALA A 48 12.41 17.25 -10.80
CA ALA A 48 12.59 17.45 -12.23
C ALA A 48 13.44 16.35 -12.89
N THR A 49 14.07 15.46 -12.11
CA THR A 49 14.87 14.37 -12.69
C THR A 49 13.95 13.31 -13.30
N GLU A 50 14.03 13.15 -14.62
CA GLU A 50 13.28 12.12 -15.33
C GLU A 50 13.75 10.71 -14.97
N CYS A 51 12.80 9.79 -14.93
CA CYS A 51 13.07 8.39 -14.68
C CYS A 51 13.77 7.73 -15.86
N GLN A 52 14.84 7.00 -15.57
CA GLN A 52 15.54 6.23 -16.59
C GLN A 52 14.73 4.99 -16.94
N TYR A 53 14.30 4.90 -18.20
CA TYR A 53 13.63 3.72 -18.71
C TYR A 53 14.55 2.50 -18.63
N TYR A 54 13.98 1.36 -18.24
CA TYR A 54 14.66 0.08 -18.25
C TYR A 54 13.78 -0.99 -18.88
N GLN A 55 14.41 -2.01 -19.47
CA GLN A 55 13.71 -3.22 -19.87
C GLN A 55 13.73 -4.21 -18.71
N SER A 56 12.55 -4.65 -18.28
CA SER A 56 12.44 -5.69 -17.25
C SER A 56 12.43 -7.08 -17.89
N ASN A 57 12.88 -8.09 -17.13
CA ASN A 57 12.77 -9.50 -17.53
C ASN A 57 11.34 -10.05 -17.38
N PHE A 58 10.41 -9.24 -16.87
CA PHE A 58 8.99 -9.59 -16.84
C PHE A 58 8.39 -9.32 -18.21
N THR A 59 7.90 -10.37 -18.85
CA THR A 59 7.12 -10.25 -20.08
C THR A 59 5.68 -9.94 -19.70
N ILE A 60 5.21 -8.72 -19.98
CA ILE A 60 3.84 -8.31 -19.68
C ILE A 60 3.00 -8.45 -20.94
N ASP A 61 2.26 -9.55 -21.02
CA ASP A 61 1.27 -9.77 -22.07
C ASP A 61 0.02 -8.95 -21.76
N LYS A 62 -0.18 -7.85 -22.49
CA LYS A 62 -1.31 -6.94 -22.30
C LYS A 62 -2.69 -7.61 -22.44
N THR A 63 -2.77 -8.80 -23.02
CA THR A 63 -4.03 -9.56 -23.11
C THR A 63 -4.41 -10.26 -21.80
N GLN A 64 -3.49 -10.33 -20.83
CA GLN A 64 -3.68 -11.00 -19.54
C GLN A 64 -3.94 -10.03 -18.38
N TRP A 65 -3.97 -8.74 -18.67
CA TRP A 65 -4.06 -7.66 -17.69
C TRP A 65 -5.08 -6.62 -18.11
N PRO A 66 -5.72 -5.93 -17.15
CA PRO A 66 -6.52 -4.77 -17.48
C PRO A 66 -5.67 -3.67 -18.11
N THR A 67 -6.33 -2.71 -18.76
CA THR A 67 -5.62 -1.52 -19.24
C THR A 67 -5.05 -0.77 -18.04
N ILE A 68 -3.77 -0.39 -18.13
CA ILE A 68 -3.05 0.35 -17.08
C ILE A 68 -3.81 1.65 -16.77
N TRP A 69 -4.10 1.88 -15.49
CA TRP A 69 -4.85 3.03 -14.93
C TRP A 69 -6.36 3.13 -15.26
N ASP A 70 -6.89 2.24 -16.09
CA ASP A 70 -8.34 2.13 -16.29
C ASP A 70 -8.96 1.16 -15.29
N ILE A 71 -10.25 1.34 -14.99
CA ILE A 71 -11.04 0.38 -14.19
C ILE A 71 -10.76 -1.02 -14.72
N ALA A 72 -10.49 -1.96 -13.82
CA ALA A 72 -9.98 -3.29 -14.17
C ALA A 72 -10.89 -4.13 -15.10
N THR A 73 -12.11 -3.68 -15.37
CA THR A 73 -13.08 -4.30 -16.27
C THR A 73 -13.15 -3.65 -17.65
N SER A 74 -12.44 -2.53 -17.88
CA SER A 74 -12.59 -1.65 -19.05
C SER A 74 -12.29 -2.34 -20.39
N ASN A 75 -11.42 -3.35 -20.37
CA ASN A 75 -11.01 -4.14 -21.53
C ASN A 75 -11.52 -5.59 -21.48
N ASN A 76 -12.68 -5.83 -20.85
CA ASN A 76 -13.33 -7.14 -20.70
C ASN A 76 -12.55 -8.16 -19.87
N MET A 77 -11.56 -7.75 -19.06
CA MET A 77 -10.82 -8.67 -18.19
C MET A 77 -11.69 -9.30 -17.11
N ASN A 78 -12.86 -8.72 -16.82
CA ASN A 78 -13.92 -9.33 -16.00
C ASN A 78 -14.64 -10.51 -16.67
N THR A 79 -14.33 -10.83 -17.93
CA THR A 79 -14.89 -12.00 -18.64
C THR A 79 -13.87 -13.14 -18.79
N SER A 80 -12.62 -12.92 -18.40
CA SER A 80 -11.60 -13.97 -18.44
C SER A 80 -12.01 -15.18 -17.59
N SER A 81 -11.72 -16.39 -18.04
CA SER A 81 -12.06 -17.61 -17.29
C SER A 81 -11.48 -17.62 -15.89
N GLU A 82 -10.27 -17.08 -15.74
CA GLU A 82 -9.57 -16.94 -14.46
C GLU A 82 -10.35 -16.07 -13.47
N PHE A 83 -10.73 -14.86 -13.89
CA PHE A 83 -11.53 -13.95 -13.06
C PHE A 83 -12.94 -14.50 -12.80
N MET A 84 -13.59 -15.07 -13.80
CA MET A 84 -14.95 -15.62 -13.64
C MET A 84 -14.98 -16.83 -12.71
N ASN A 85 -13.90 -17.62 -12.61
CA ASN A 85 -13.81 -18.67 -11.60
C ASN A 85 -13.83 -18.07 -10.18
N VAL A 86 -13.16 -16.93 -9.97
CA VAL A 86 -13.20 -16.19 -8.69
C VAL A 86 -14.59 -15.64 -8.44
N TYR A 87 -15.13 -14.89 -9.40
CA TYR A 87 -16.44 -14.28 -9.27
C TYR A 87 -17.54 -15.31 -8.98
N ASN A 88 -17.53 -16.47 -9.66
CA ASN A 88 -18.53 -17.53 -9.49
C ASN A 88 -18.35 -18.37 -8.21
N SER A 89 -17.17 -18.31 -7.57
CA SER A 89 -16.93 -18.98 -6.29
C SER A 89 -17.56 -18.26 -5.09
N ILE A 90 -17.91 -16.98 -5.26
CA ILE A 90 -18.46 -16.11 -4.21
C ILE A 90 -19.98 -16.30 -4.13
N ASP A 91 -20.49 -16.50 -2.91
CA ASP A 91 -21.93 -16.50 -2.64
C ASP A 91 -22.45 -15.06 -2.54
N TRP A 92 -22.72 -14.46 -3.71
CA TRP A 92 -23.21 -13.09 -3.82
C TRP A 92 -24.54 -12.83 -3.11
N THR A 93 -25.29 -13.87 -2.73
CA THR A 93 -26.54 -13.70 -1.96
C THR A 93 -26.28 -13.19 -0.54
N LYS A 94 -25.05 -13.30 -0.06
CA LYS A 94 -24.59 -12.81 1.25
C LYS A 94 -23.93 -11.43 1.21
N ALA A 95 -23.77 -10.84 0.02
CA ALA A 95 -23.14 -9.53 -0.11
C ALA A 95 -24.00 -8.44 0.57
N PRO A 96 -23.40 -7.52 1.35
CA PRO A 96 -24.10 -6.36 1.87
C PRO A 96 -24.76 -5.54 0.76
N THR A 97 -25.94 -4.97 1.07
CA THR A 97 -26.79 -4.29 0.09
C THR A 97 -26.50 -2.79 -0.05
N ALA A 98 -25.36 -2.31 0.45
CA ALA A 98 -24.97 -0.91 0.32
C ALA A 98 -25.01 -0.50 -1.18
N PRO A 99 -25.63 0.62 -1.54
CA PRO A 99 -25.78 0.99 -2.94
C PRO A 99 -24.44 1.41 -3.55
N VAL A 100 -24.30 1.25 -4.86
CA VAL A 100 -23.21 1.87 -5.61
C VAL A 100 -23.36 3.39 -5.52
N ARG A 101 -22.32 4.06 -5.01
CA ARG A 101 -22.31 5.50 -4.76
C ARG A 101 -22.10 6.28 -6.05
N LYS A 102 -22.36 7.57 -5.98
CA LYS A 102 -22.20 8.50 -7.10
C LYS A 102 -21.15 9.54 -6.78
N LEU A 103 -20.61 10.11 -7.84
CA LEU A 103 -19.80 11.32 -7.76
C LEU A 103 -20.68 12.55 -8.00
N THR A 104 -20.36 13.61 -7.29
CA THR A 104 -20.83 14.97 -7.58
C THR A 104 -20.26 15.44 -8.92
N ALA A 105 -20.81 16.52 -9.47
CA ALA A 105 -20.27 17.15 -10.68
C ALA A 105 -18.81 17.64 -10.53
N ALA A 106 -18.38 17.88 -9.28
CA ALA A 106 -17.00 18.24 -8.96
C ALA A 106 -16.06 17.03 -8.84
N GLY A 107 -16.58 15.80 -8.90
CA GLY A 107 -15.79 14.56 -8.83
C GLY A 107 -15.62 13.96 -7.44
N GLY A 108 -16.20 14.58 -6.40
CA GLY A 108 -16.16 14.07 -5.03
C GLY A 108 -17.34 13.14 -4.73
N LEU A 109 -17.29 12.36 -3.66
CA LEU A 109 -18.38 11.47 -3.26
C LEU A 109 -19.67 12.26 -2.98
N ASP A 110 -20.79 11.80 -3.54
CA ASP A 110 -22.11 12.33 -3.25
C ASP A 110 -22.67 11.67 -1.98
N LEU A 111 -22.63 12.43 -0.88
CA LEU A 111 -23.17 12.01 0.42
C LEU A 111 -24.67 12.33 0.56
N THR A 112 -25.32 12.88 -0.48
CA THR A 112 -26.72 13.31 -0.40
C THR A 112 -27.64 12.14 -0.04
N GLY A 113 -28.40 12.31 1.06
CA GLY A 113 -29.33 11.30 1.54
C GLY A 113 -28.69 10.16 2.33
N TYR A 114 -27.37 10.22 2.58
CA TYR A 114 -26.73 9.30 3.51
C TYR A 114 -27.03 9.68 4.96
N ASP A 115 -27.41 8.70 5.77
CA ASP A 115 -27.63 8.89 7.20
C ASP A 115 -26.31 8.69 7.96
N THR A 116 -25.48 9.73 8.00
CA THR A 116 -24.19 9.70 8.71
C THR A 116 -24.33 9.43 10.21
N ALA A 117 -25.47 9.79 10.82
CA ALA A 117 -25.67 9.61 12.25
C ALA A 117 -25.85 8.12 12.62
N ASN A 118 -26.58 7.36 11.80
CA ASN A 118 -26.78 5.92 12.01
C ASN A 118 -25.78 5.06 11.22
N ASP A 119 -25.20 5.59 10.16
CA ASP A 119 -24.13 5.01 9.33
C ASP A 119 -24.42 3.56 8.92
N PRO A 120 -25.55 3.28 8.23
CA PRO A 120 -26.03 1.91 8.03
C PRO A 120 -25.03 0.99 7.31
N ASP A 121 -24.09 1.58 6.55
CA ASP A 121 -23.14 0.85 5.71
C ASP A 121 -21.70 0.88 6.24
N CYS A 122 -21.46 1.45 7.44
CA CYS A 122 -20.12 1.70 7.98
C CYS A 122 -19.22 2.42 6.95
N TRP A 123 -19.71 3.51 6.36
CA TRP A 123 -19.01 4.18 5.27
C TRP A 123 -17.93 5.11 5.81
N TRP A 124 -16.67 4.69 5.67
CA TRP A 124 -15.52 5.42 6.21
C TRP A 124 -15.46 6.88 5.74
N SER A 125 -15.72 7.14 4.45
CA SER A 125 -15.71 8.51 3.92
C SER A 125 -16.80 9.43 4.49
N ALA A 126 -17.86 8.86 5.10
CA ALA A 126 -18.93 9.62 5.72
C ALA A 126 -18.78 9.73 7.25
N SER A 127 -18.35 8.65 7.91
CA SER A 127 -18.40 8.53 9.38
C SER A 127 -17.09 8.09 10.04
N GLN A 128 -16.05 7.80 9.26
CA GLN A 128 -14.81 7.16 9.70
C GLN A 128 -15.03 5.83 10.45
N CYS A 129 -16.09 5.08 10.10
CA CYS A 129 -16.33 3.77 10.70
C CYS A 129 -15.30 2.73 10.25
N VAL A 130 -14.63 2.10 11.23
CA VAL A 130 -13.62 1.01 11.04
C VAL A 130 -14.10 -0.36 11.51
N LYS A 131 -15.31 -0.44 12.06
CA LYS A 131 -15.89 -1.65 12.63
C LYS A 131 -17.10 -2.05 11.79
N PRO A 132 -16.93 -2.95 10.82
CA PRO A 132 -17.99 -3.37 9.92
C PRO A 132 -19.21 -3.86 10.66
N LYS A 133 -20.38 -3.56 10.11
CA LYS A 133 -21.68 -4.05 10.58
C LYS A 133 -22.06 -5.35 9.87
N ALA A 134 -21.53 -5.56 8.67
CA ALA A 134 -21.65 -6.81 7.92
C ALA A 134 -21.03 -8.00 8.66
N ALA A 135 -21.77 -9.11 8.69
CA ALA A 135 -21.31 -10.33 9.34
C ALA A 135 -20.13 -10.97 8.59
N GLY A 136 -19.16 -11.49 9.34
CA GLY A 136 -18.01 -12.21 8.78
C GLY A 136 -16.95 -11.31 8.15
N VAL A 137 -16.99 -10.00 8.39
CA VAL A 137 -15.98 -9.03 7.95
C VAL A 137 -15.13 -8.60 9.16
N ASN A 138 -13.80 -8.66 9.02
CA ASN A 138 -12.88 -8.21 10.07
C ASN A 138 -12.92 -6.69 10.21
N ALA A 139 -12.65 -6.18 11.43
CA ALA A 139 -12.42 -4.76 11.64
C ALA A 139 -11.18 -4.29 10.86
N ASP A 140 -11.22 -3.04 10.40
CA ASP A 140 -10.08 -2.43 9.72
C ASP A 140 -8.96 -2.13 10.73
N ILE A 141 -7.72 -2.11 10.23
CA ILE A 141 -6.56 -1.66 11.00
C ILE A 141 -6.40 -0.16 10.76
N SER A 142 -6.60 0.67 11.79
CA SER A 142 -6.51 2.14 11.66
C SER A 142 -5.51 2.82 12.60
N ALA A 143 -4.95 2.07 13.56
CA ALA A 143 -3.91 2.56 14.47
C ALA A 143 -3.05 1.40 14.99
N CYS A 144 -1.80 1.67 15.34
CA CYS A 144 -0.97 0.71 16.07
C CYS A 144 -1.49 0.55 17.51
N PRO A 145 -1.53 -0.68 18.07
CA PRO A 145 -2.00 -0.90 19.43
C PRO A 145 -0.98 -0.45 20.48
N GLU A 146 0.32 -0.53 20.18
CA GLU A 146 1.38 -0.23 21.12
C GLU A 146 1.60 1.29 21.28
N PRO A 147 1.73 1.81 22.52
CA PRO A 147 1.98 3.22 22.79
C PRO A 147 3.16 3.81 22.02
N GLU A 148 3.06 5.11 21.73
CA GLU A 148 4.15 5.93 21.18
C GLU A 148 4.78 5.31 19.91
N THR A 149 3.95 4.61 19.13
CA THR A 149 4.33 3.93 17.89
C THR A 149 3.82 4.67 16.67
N TRP A 150 4.74 5.04 15.77
CA TRP A 150 4.46 5.54 14.45
C TRP A 150 4.32 4.38 13.45
N GLY A 151 3.09 4.13 13.00
CA GLY A 151 2.80 3.16 11.94
C GLY A 151 3.13 3.75 10.58
N LEU A 152 4.26 3.34 10.02
CA LEU A 152 4.85 3.93 8.83
C LEU A 152 4.27 3.33 7.55
N THR A 153 3.62 4.15 6.72
CA THR A 153 2.98 3.72 5.48
C THR A 153 3.24 4.65 4.30
N PHE A 154 3.31 4.09 3.09
CA PHE A 154 3.42 4.85 1.84
C PHE A 154 2.47 4.30 0.78
N ASP A 155 1.65 5.17 0.22
CA ASP A 155 0.70 4.84 -0.85
C ASP A 155 1.23 5.18 -2.24
N ASP A 156 0.51 4.70 -3.25
CA ASP A 156 0.67 4.98 -4.69
C ASP A 156 1.94 4.45 -5.37
N GLY A 157 2.70 3.63 -4.65
CA GLY A 157 3.88 2.97 -5.19
C GLY A 157 3.58 1.78 -6.12
N PRO A 158 4.63 1.10 -6.62
CA PRO A 158 5.98 1.63 -6.71
C PRO A 158 6.06 2.78 -7.72
N ASN A 159 6.85 3.81 -7.43
CA ASN A 159 7.16 4.88 -8.37
C ASN A 159 8.57 4.71 -8.95
N CYS A 160 8.92 5.38 -10.05
CA CYS A 160 10.23 5.27 -10.67
C CYS A 160 11.38 6.02 -9.98
N SER A 161 11.08 6.97 -9.10
CA SER A 161 12.06 7.71 -8.29
C SER A 161 12.35 7.04 -6.93
N HIS A 162 11.71 5.90 -6.66
CA HIS A 162 11.71 5.22 -5.35
C HIS A 162 13.09 4.78 -4.84
N ASN A 163 14.11 4.60 -5.70
CA ASN A 163 15.39 4.01 -5.26
C ASN A 163 16.14 4.88 -4.26
N ALA A 164 16.17 6.20 -4.46
CA ALA A 164 16.80 7.13 -3.50
C ALA A 164 16.14 7.02 -2.12
N PHE A 165 14.81 6.93 -2.12
CA PHE A 165 14.01 6.78 -0.92
C PHE A 165 14.21 5.42 -0.24
N TYR A 166 14.29 4.33 -1.00
CA TYR A 166 14.50 2.98 -0.47
C TYR A 166 15.95 2.81 0.04
N ASP A 167 16.94 3.42 -0.61
CA ASP A 167 18.31 3.50 -0.10
C ASP A 167 18.37 4.25 1.25
N TYR A 168 17.59 5.33 1.39
CA TYR A 168 17.45 6.04 2.66
C TYR A 168 16.82 5.16 3.74
N LEU A 169 15.72 4.45 3.43
CA LEU A 169 15.09 3.52 4.36
C LEU A 169 16.03 2.38 4.77
N GLU A 170 16.74 1.77 3.82
CA GLU A 170 17.71 0.69 4.04
C GLU A 170 18.87 1.18 4.94
N THR A 171 19.43 2.35 4.64
CA THR A 171 20.50 2.97 5.45
C THR A 171 20.06 3.18 6.89
N ASN A 172 18.80 3.56 7.10
CA ASN A 172 18.20 3.75 8.41
C ASN A 172 17.64 2.46 9.03
N LYS A 173 17.77 1.31 8.36
CA LYS A 173 17.17 0.02 8.74
C LYS A 173 15.68 0.14 9.02
N GLN A 174 15.00 1.01 8.29
CA GLN A 174 13.59 1.34 8.49
C GLN A 174 12.74 0.56 7.49
N ARG A 175 11.75 -0.17 8.00
CA ARG A 175 10.73 -0.82 7.19
C ARG A 175 9.43 0.00 7.23
N ALA A 176 8.66 -0.07 6.15
CA ALA A 176 7.35 0.55 6.04
C ALA A 176 6.33 -0.44 5.45
N SER A 177 5.05 -0.12 5.55
CA SER A 177 4.02 -0.77 4.73
C SER A 177 3.82 0.03 3.44
N MET A 178 4.03 -0.62 2.30
CA MET A 178 3.93 -0.02 0.98
C MET A 178 2.62 -0.48 0.32
N PHE A 179 1.75 0.46 -0.04
CA PHE A 179 0.47 0.19 -0.68
C PHE A 179 0.61 0.43 -2.18
N TYR A 180 0.70 -0.67 -2.93
CA TYR A 180 1.00 -0.60 -4.36
C TYR A 180 -0.25 -0.61 -5.23
N ILE A 181 -0.31 0.34 -6.16
CA ILE A 181 -1.29 0.33 -7.24
C ILE A 181 -0.91 -0.78 -8.22
N GLY A 182 -1.87 -1.66 -8.55
CA GLY A 182 -1.62 -2.84 -9.38
C GLY A 182 -1.01 -2.51 -10.74
N SER A 183 -1.47 -1.44 -11.39
CA SER A 183 -0.90 -0.98 -12.65
C SER A 183 0.54 -0.47 -12.52
N ASN A 184 0.89 0.14 -11.38
CA ASN A 184 2.26 0.59 -11.11
C ASN A 184 3.22 -0.58 -10.93
N VAL A 185 2.78 -1.67 -10.32
CA VAL A 185 3.58 -2.90 -10.19
C VAL A 185 4.02 -3.45 -11.55
N LEU A 186 3.17 -3.37 -12.57
CA LEU A 186 3.53 -3.80 -13.92
C LEU A 186 4.42 -2.79 -14.65
N ASN A 187 4.26 -1.49 -14.40
CA ASN A 187 5.13 -0.48 -14.98
C ASN A 187 6.54 -0.49 -14.35
N TRP A 188 6.61 -0.78 -13.04
CA TRP A 188 7.84 -0.71 -12.24
C TRP A 188 8.10 -2.00 -11.46
N PRO A 189 8.24 -3.15 -12.14
CA PRO A 189 8.32 -4.45 -11.48
C PRO A 189 9.58 -4.61 -10.62
N TYR A 190 10.70 -3.97 -10.98
CA TYR A 190 11.89 -3.98 -10.13
C TYR A 190 11.72 -3.14 -8.87
N GLY A 191 10.85 -2.12 -8.89
CA GLY A 191 10.50 -1.36 -7.70
C GLY A 191 9.69 -2.19 -6.70
N ALA A 192 8.68 -2.91 -7.19
CA ALA A 192 7.93 -3.84 -6.36
C ALA A 192 8.83 -4.96 -5.78
N LEU A 193 9.75 -5.51 -6.58
CA LEU A 193 10.74 -6.48 -6.10
C LEU A 193 11.67 -5.89 -5.04
N ARG A 194 12.10 -4.63 -5.21
CA ARG A 194 12.94 -3.94 -4.23
C ARG A 194 12.23 -3.83 -2.88
N GLY A 195 10.94 -3.48 -2.89
CA GLY A 195 10.16 -3.43 -1.65
C GLY A 195 10.11 -4.75 -0.90
N LEU A 196 9.93 -5.87 -1.61
CA LEU A 196 10.00 -7.19 -0.99
C LEU A 196 11.42 -7.52 -0.49
N LYS A 197 12.44 -7.27 -1.32
CA LYS A 197 13.84 -7.55 -1.02
C LYS A 197 14.32 -6.82 0.24
N ASP A 198 13.90 -5.57 0.41
CA ASP A 198 14.29 -4.73 1.56
C ASP A 198 13.45 -5.03 2.82
N GLY A 199 12.50 -5.96 2.70
CA GLY A 199 11.69 -6.45 3.82
C GLY A 199 10.53 -5.53 4.19
N HIS A 200 10.06 -4.69 3.28
CA HIS A 200 8.85 -3.90 3.48
C HIS A 200 7.59 -4.78 3.45
N HIS A 201 6.53 -4.33 4.12
CA HIS A 201 5.23 -4.98 4.09
C HIS A 201 4.46 -4.52 2.84
N LEU A 202 4.35 -5.37 1.83
CA LEU A 202 3.66 -5.05 0.58
C LEU A 202 2.16 -5.29 0.71
N CYS A 203 1.38 -4.26 0.37
CA CYS A 203 -0.08 -4.25 0.42
C CYS A 203 -0.64 -3.86 -0.96
N GLY A 204 -1.90 -4.21 -1.23
CA GLY A 204 -2.60 -3.75 -2.44
C GLY A 204 -3.22 -2.35 -2.27
N HIS A 205 -3.27 -1.58 -3.35
CA HIS A 205 -3.90 -0.25 -3.39
C HIS A 205 -4.83 -0.08 -4.60
N THR A 206 -5.62 -1.11 -4.90
CA THR A 206 -6.48 -1.21 -6.09
C THR A 206 -5.70 -1.20 -7.40
N TRP A 207 -6.35 -1.45 -8.53
CA TRP A 207 -5.67 -1.56 -9.82
C TRP A 207 -5.52 -0.19 -10.48
N SER A 208 -6.58 0.62 -10.43
CA SER A 208 -6.74 1.87 -11.17
C SER A 208 -6.92 3.11 -10.29
N HIS A 209 -6.89 2.93 -8.97
CA HIS A 209 -6.98 4.02 -7.99
C HIS A 209 -8.27 4.84 -8.12
N LYS A 210 -9.42 4.15 -8.20
CA LYS A 210 -10.76 4.77 -8.25
C LYS A 210 -11.49 4.64 -6.91
N MET A 211 -12.47 5.51 -6.68
CA MET A 211 -13.36 5.46 -5.51
C MET A 211 -14.15 4.15 -5.49
N MET A 212 -13.83 3.25 -4.57
CA MET A 212 -14.29 1.85 -4.60
C MET A 212 -15.81 1.71 -4.38
N THR A 213 -16.45 2.60 -3.60
CA THR A 213 -17.89 2.53 -3.35
C THR A 213 -18.70 2.97 -4.57
N THR A 214 -18.09 3.67 -5.53
CA THR A 214 -18.69 4.04 -6.82
C THR A 214 -18.65 2.92 -7.86
N LEU A 215 -17.90 1.85 -7.58
CA LEU A 215 -17.76 0.70 -8.46
C LEU A 215 -18.81 -0.38 -8.15
N THR A 216 -19.24 -1.09 -9.19
CA THR A 216 -20.07 -2.30 -9.05
C THR A 216 -19.32 -3.41 -8.32
N ASN A 217 -20.03 -4.43 -7.82
CA ASN A 217 -19.42 -5.56 -7.15
C ASN A 217 -18.34 -6.27 -7.99
N GLN A 218 -18.60 -6.42 -9.30
CA GLN A 218 -17.66 -7.06 -10.21
C GLN A 218 -16.42 -6.20 -10.42
N GLU A 219 -16.58 -4.87 -10.51
CA GLU A 219 -15.47 -3.93 -10.63
C GLU A 219 -14.63 -3.88 -9.36
N VAL A 220 -15.25 -3.81 -8.18
CA VAL A 220 -14.55 -3.89 -6.88
C VAL A 220 -13.71 -5.17 -6.79
N LEU A 221 -14.31 -6.31 -7.14
CA LEU A 221 -13.57 -7.58 -7.12
C LEU A 221 -12.40 -7.54 -8.11
N ALA A 222 -12.59 -7.00 -9.31
CA ALA A 222 -11.54 -6.91 -10.33
C ALA A 222 -10.38 -6.00 -9.90
N GLU A 223 -10.66 -4.84 -9.30
CA GLU A 223 -9.66 -3.92 -8.77
C GLU A 223 -8.74 -4.60 -7.74
N LEU A 224 -9.33 -5.36 -6.81
CA LEU A 224 -8.56 -6.07 -5.78
C LEU A 224 -7.80 -7.27 -6.35
N TYR A 225 -8.49 -8.06 -7.18
CA TYR A 225 -7.96 -9.28 -7.78
C TYR A 225 -6.74 -9.00 -8.67
N TYR A 226 -6.83 -8.05 -9.60
CA TYR A 226 -5.74 -7.80 -10.55
C TYR A 226 -4.54 -7.14 -9.87
N THR A 227 -4.74 -6.39 -8.78
CA THR A 227 -3.65 -5.87 -7.96
C THR A 227 -2.91 -6.98 -7.22
N ALA A 228 -3.64 -7.89 -6.56
CA ALA A 228 -3.03 -9.06 -5.91
C ALA A 228 -2.27 -9.92 -6.93
N LYS A 229 -2.87 -10.15 -8.11
CA LYS A 229 -2.28 -10.88 -9.22
C LYS A 229 -0.98 -10.23 -9.72
N ALA A 230 -0.95 -8.90 -9.86
CA ALA A 230 0.24 -8.16 -10.30
C ALA A 230 1.38 -8.27 -9.27
N ILE A 231 1.06 -8.07 -7.98
CA ILE A 231 2.04 -8.20 -6.89
C ILE A 231 2.60 -9.63 -6.86
N LYS A 232 1.74 -10.65 -6.94
CA LYS A 232 2.15 -12.07 -7.00
C LYS A 232 3.02 -12.37 -8.20
N TYR A 233 2.62 -11.91 -9.39
CA TYR A 233 3.36 -12.14 -10.62
C TYR A 233 4.80 -11.63 -10.51
N VAL A 234 4.97 -10.42 -10.01
CA VAL A 234 6.26 -9.75 -9.93
C VAL A 234 7.09 -10.24 -8.74
N THR A 235 6.50 -10.33 -7.56
CA THR A 235 7.23 -10.50 -6.30
C THR A 235 7.21 -11.92 -5.74
N GLY A 236 6.29 -12.76 -6.22
CA GLY A 236 6.10 -14.11 -5.72
C GLY A 236 5.19 -14.23 -4.49
N VAL A 237 4.75 -13.13 -3.90
CA VAL A 237 3.85 -13.11 -2.73
C VAL A 237 2.46 -12.55 -3.04
N THR A 238 1.43 -13.04 -2.35
CA THR A 238 0.05 -12.54 -2.44
C THR A 238 -0.28 -11.72 -1.19
N PRO A 239 -0.59 -10.42 -1.30
CA PRO A 239 -0.90 -9.57 -0.13
C PRO A 239 -2.23 -9.96 0.53
N LEU A 240 -2.24 -10.00 1.87
CA LEU A 240 -3.45 -10.16 2.69
C LEU A 240 -3.98 -8.83 3.25
N HIS A 241 -3.30 -7.73 2.94
CA HIS A 241 -3.68 -6.39 3.36
C HIS A 241 -3.75 -5.45 2.17
N TRP A 242 -4.63 -4.46 2.29
CA TRP A 242 -4.84 -3.46 1.26
C TRP A 242 -5.29 -2.15 1.87
N ARG A 243 -5.24 -1.08 1.10
CA ARG A 243 -5.85 0.20 1.48
C ARG A 243 -6.79 0.66 0.35
N PRO A 244 -8.01 1.11 0.66
CA PRO A 244 -8.90 1.68 -0.35
C PRO A 244 -8.32 2.97 -0.91
N ALA A 245 -8.26 3.06 -2.23
CA ALA A 245 -7.91 4.30 -2.92
C ALA A 245 -8.82 5.44 -2.44
N LEU A 246 -8.23 6.60 -2.16
CA LEU A 246 -8.93 7.80 -1.68
C LEU A 246 -9.68 7.60 -0.34
N GLY A 247 -9.39 6.53 0.40
CA GLY A 247 -10.09 6.19 1.64
C GLY A 247 -11.54 5.73 1.44
N ASP A 248 -11.99 5.46 0.22
CA ASP A 248 -13.41 5.17 -0.04
C ASP A 248 -13.77 3.72 0.25
N LEU A 249 -14.47 3.47 1.37
CA LEU A 249 -14.73 2.13 1.89
C LEU A 249 -16.06 2.03 2.64
N ASP A 250 -16.90 1.10 2.23
CA ASP A 250 -18.12 0.69 2.94
C ASP A 250 -18.13 -0.83 3.19
N ASP A 251 -19.14 -1.31 3.91
CA ASP A 251 -19.26 -2.73 4.25
C ASP A 251 -19.37 -3.66 3.03
N ARG A 252 -19.96 -3.19 1.92
CA ARG A 252 -20.02 -3.97 0.68
C ARG A 252 -18.61 -4.18 0.13
N VAL A 253 -17.82 -3.11 0.05
CA VAL A 253 -16.44 -3.18 -0.44
C VAL A 253 -15.57 -4.03 0.50
N ARG A 254 -15.67 -3.86 1.82
CA ARG A 254 -14.93 -4.70 2.80
C ARG A 254 -15.30 -6.18 2.70
N TRP A 255 -16.58 -6.47 2.53
CA TRP A 255 -17.06 -7.84 2.39
C TRP A 255 -16.49 -8.51 1.14
N ILE A 256 -16.42 -7.79 0.01
CA ILE A 256 -15.80 -8.28 -1.23
C ILE A 256 -14.30 -8.54 -1.01
N ALA A 257 -13.58 -7.61 -0.35
CA ALA A 257 -12.17 -7.81 -0.02
C ALA A 257 -11.93 -9.03 0.89
N THR A 258 -12.86 -9.29 1.82
CA THR A 258 -12.81 -10.48 2.69
C THR A 258 -12.90 -11.78 1.89
N GLN A 259 -13.58 -11.79 0.73
CA GLN A 259 -13.63 -12.99 -0.14
C GLN A 259 -12.26 -13.33 -0.75
N LEU A 260 -11.33 -12.37 -0.76
CA LEU A 260 -9.94 -12.52 -1.17
C LEU A 260 -8.98 -12.65 0.04
N ASN A 261 -9.50 -12.88 1.25
CA ASN A 261 -8.75 -12.90 2.51
C ASN A 261 -8.02 -11.58 2.83
N MET A 262 -8.53 -10.45 2.32
CA MET A 262 -7.90 -9.15 2.52
C MET A 262 -8.52 -8.37 3.68
N THR A 263 -7.68 -7.77 4.52
CA THR A 263 -8.10 -6.82 5.57
C THR A 263 -7.64 -5.41 5.21
N ALA A 264 -8.53 -4.42 5.36
CA ALA A 264 -8.19 -3.04 5.05
C ALA A 264 -7.31 -2.41 6.14
N ILE A 265 -6.31 -1.65 5.72
CA ILE A 265 -5.49 -0.78 6.56
C ILE A 265 -5.81 0.67 6.19
N LEU A 266 -6.34 1.41 7.15
CA LEU A 266 -6.65 2.84 7.06
C LEU A 266 -5.58 3.64 7.80
N TRP A 267 -5.90 4.87 8.20
CA TRP A 267 -5.03 5.77 8.94
C TRP A 267 -5.84 6.58 9.95
N ASN A 268 -5.15 7.13 10.94
CA ASN A 268 -5.73 8.09 11.89
C ASN A 268 -4.99 9.44 11.91
N LEU A 269 -3.93 9.57 11.11
CA LEU A 269 -3.24 10.84 10.83
C LEU A 269 -2.97 10.93 9.33
N ASP A 270 -3.28 12.08 8.72
CA ASP A 270 -3.11 12.33 7.29
C ASP A 270 -2.16 13.50 7.06
N THR A 271 -1.05 13.25 6.38
CA THR A 271 -0.05 14.30 6.09
C THR A 271 -0.50 15.24 4.99
N ASP A 272 -1.46 14.81 4.14
CA ASP A 272 -1.91 15.52 2.95
C ASP A 272 -0.74 15.94 2.02
N ASP A 273 0.34 15.17 2.03
CA ASP A 273 1.53 15.36 1.20
C ASP A 273 1.21 15.31 -0.30
N TRP A 274 0.29 14.42 -0.69
CA TRP A 274 -0.26 14.30 -2.06
C TRP A 274 -0.94 15.59 -2.56
N ALA A 275 -1.44 16.42 -1.65
CA ALA A 275 -2.18 17.63 -1.96
C ALA A 275 -1.29 18.88 -2.09
N ALA A 276 0.01 18.77 -1.78
CA ALA A 276 0.95 19.88 -1.78
C ALA A 276 1.07 20.55 -3.17
N GLY A 277 0.58 21.79 -3.28
CA GLY A 277 0.61 22.56 -4.51
C GLY A 277 -0.40 22.12 -5.58
N SER A 278 -1.12 21.02 -5.38
CA SER A 278 -2.16 20.50 -6.28
C SER A 278 -3.58 20.86 -5.80
N THR A 279 -3.77 21.01 -4.49
CA THR A 279 -5.05 21.39 -3.88
C THR A 279 -5.01 22.84 -3.38
N PRO A 280 -6.02 23.67 -3.69
CA PRO A 280 -6.08 25.04 -3.18
C PRO A 280 -5.94 25.12 -1.65
N GLY A 281 -4.95 25.87 -1.18
CA GLY A 281 -4.69 26.08 0.24
C GLY A 281 -3.77 25.03 0.90
N ILE A 282 -3.38 23.97 0.19
CA ILE A 282 -2.38 23.01 0.68
C ILE A 282 -1.04 23.31 0.00
N THR A 283 -0.11 23.86 0.75
CA THR A 283 1.26 24.14 0.28
C THR A 283 2.26 23.17 0.92
N ALA A 284 3.52 23.23 0.48
CA ALA A 284 4.59 22.50 1.16
C ALA A 284 4.71 22.87 2.64
N ASP A 285 4.50 24.15 2.99
CA ASP A 285 4.51 24.60 4.38
C ASP A 285 3.34 24.02 5.19
N THR A 286 2.16 23.90 4.57
CA THR A 286 1.01 23.22 5.20
C THR A 286 1.36 21.78 5.56
N VAL A 287 2.01 21.05 4.66
CA VAL A 287 2.42 19.65 4.87
C VAL A 287 3.52 19.55 5.92
N ASN A 288 4.56 20.41 5.84
CA ASN A 288 5.60 20.51 6.87
C ASN A 288 4.98 20.77 8.26
N GLN A 289 3.99 21.65 8.36
CA GLN A 289 3.29 21.93 9.60
C GLN A 289 2.54 20.70 10.12
N ARG A 290 1.84 19.94 9.25
CA ARG A 290 1.17 18.68 9.66
C ARG A 290 2.16 17.66 10.21
N TYR A 291 3.31 17.48 9.57
CA TYR A 291 4.38 16.63 10.12
C TYR A 291 4.84 17.12 11.49
N ASN A 292 5.07 18.43 11.66
CA ASN A 292 5.46 19.01 12.95
C ASN A 292 4.40 18.79 14.04
N ASP A 293 3.12 18.93 13.71
CA ASP A 293 2.01 18.69 14.64
C ASP A 293 1.99 17.22 15.06
N PHE A 294 2.16 16.28 14.12
CA PHE A 294 2.22 14.84 14.41
C PHE A 294 3.45 14.47 15.23
N ILE A 295 4.60 15.09 14.99
CA ILE A 295 5.80 14.95 15.81
C ILE A 295 5.53 15.44 17.24
N GLN A 296 4.89 16.58 17.39
CA GLN A 296 4.53 17.15 18.70
C GLN A 296 3.56 16.23 19.47
N MET A 297 2.64 15.54 18.78
CA MET A 297 1.75 14.54 19.41
C MET A 297 2.53 13.35 20.01
N GLY A 298 3.66 12.97 19.43
CA GLY A 298 4.56 11.98 20.03
C GLY A 298 5.21 12.49 21.31
N ALA A 299 5.62 13.76 21.31
CA ALA A 299 6.33 14.39 22.43
C ALA A 299 5.43 14.76 23.63
N ASN A 300 4.17 15.09 23.39
CA ASN A 300 3.26 15.64 24.40
C ASN A 300 2.38 14.60 25.10
N GLY A 301 2.53 13.31 24.75
CA GLY A 301 1.77 12.22 25.35
C GLY A 301 0.39 11.97 24.74
N THR A 302 0.04 12.56 23.58
CA THR A 302 -1.18 12.20 22.82
C THR A 302 -1.23 10.69 22.58
N PHE A 303 -0.09 10.08 22.23
CA PHE A 303 0.04 8.65 21.96
C PHE A 303 0.60 7.85 23.16
N LYS A 304 0.37 8.30 24.41
CA LYS A 304 0.90 7.60 25.60
C LYS A 304 0.29 6.21 25.85
N ASP A 305 -0.91 5.95 25.32
CA ASP A 305 -1.68 4.71 25.54
C ASP A 305 -2.01 3.98 24.22
N SER A 306 -1.57 4.51 23.07
CA SER A 306 -1.81 3.94 21.73
C SER A 306 -0.74 4.40 20.74
N GLY A 307 -0.67 3.80 19.56
CA GLY A 307 0.10 4.36 18.45
C GLY A 307 -0.80 5.00 17.38
N ASN A 308 -0.21 5.31 16.24
CA ASN A 308 -0.89 5.85 15.07
C ASN A 308 -0.56 5.05 13.81
N ILE A 309 -1.31 5.28 12.74
CA ILE A 309 -0.92 4.92 11.37
C ILE A 309 -1.04 6.21 10.56
N VAL A 310 0.06 6.59 9.91
CA VAL A 310 0.17 7.85 9.18
C VAL A 310 0.08 7.60 7.69
N LEU A 311 -0.84 8.29 7.02
CA LEU A 311 -0.94 8.33 5.56
C LEU A 311 0.11 9.29 4.99
N SER A 312 0.98 8.73 4.15
CA SER A 312 1.95 9.44 3.32
C SER A 312 2.10 8.69 1.99
N HIS A 313 2.77 9.27 1.01
CA HIS A 313 2.78 8.76 -0.35
C HIS A 313 4.19 8.69 -0.95
N GLU A 314 4.45 7.68 -1.78
CA GLU A 314 5.66 7.59 -2.62
C GLU A 314 5.36 7.97 -4.08
N ILE A 315 4.53 8.99 -4.31
CA ILE A 315 4.10 9.45 -5.64
C ILE A 315 5.28 10.01 -6.44
N ASN A 316 6.14 10.80 -5.80
CA ASN A 316 7.29 11.45 -6.41
C ASN A 316 8.29 11.89 -5.31
N ASN A 317 9.41 12.49 -5.71
CA ASN A 317 10.42 12.95 -4.77
C ASN A 317 9.92 13.96 -3.74
N MET A 318 8.97 14.83 -4.07
CA MET A 318 8.45 15.82 -3.12
C MET A 318 7.76 15.15 -1.94
N THR A 319 6.88 14.17 -2.20
CA THR A 319 6.15 13.47 -1.14
C THR A 319 7.09 12.65 -0.27
N MET A 320 8.06 11.96 -0.89
CA MET A 320 9.10 11.21 -0.18
C MET A 320 10.03 12.13 0.65
N ASP A 321 10.39 13.30 0.13
CA ASP A 321 11.27 14.26 0.80
C ASP A 321 10.60 14.88 2.04
N PHE A 322 9.27 15.06 2.04
CA PHE A 322 8.58 15.46 3.27
C PHE A 322 8.87 14.47 4.39
N PHE A 323 8.71 13.16 4.15
CA PHE A 323 9.05 12.17 5.17
C PHE A 323 10.55 12.18 5.51
N VAL A 324 11.44 12.16 4.51
CA VAL A 324 12.91 12.11 4.73
C VAL A 324 13.39 13.26 5.61
N ASN A 325 12.85 14.47 5.40
CA ASN A 325 13.23 15.66 6.17
C ASN A 325 12.73 15.61 7.62
N HIS A 326 11.60 14.95 7.90
CA HIS A 326 11.00 14.87 9.22
C HIS A 326 11.37 13.59 9.99
N TYR A 327 11.86 12.56 9.32
CA TYR A 327 12.17 11.26 9.93
C TYR A 327 13.08 11.33 11.17
N PRO A 328 14.16 12.15 11.21
CA PRO A 328 14.97 12.29 12.43
C PRO A 328 14.17 12.76 13.65
N ASP A 329 13.25 13.71 13.47
CA ASP A 329 12.41 14.23 14.55
C ASP A 329 11.26 13.29 14.89
N ILE A 330 10.71 12.56 13.92
CA ILE A 330 9.77 11.46 14.19
C ILE A 330 10.44 10.43 15.12
N LYS A 331 11.64 9.97 14.77
CA LYS A 331 12.40 8.98 15.58
C LYS A 331 12.79 9.47 16.96
N LYS A 332 12.93 10.78 17.13
CA LYS A 332 13.24 11.41 18.42
C LYS A 332 12.02 11.46 19.34
N ASN A 333 10.83 11.64 18.79
CA ASN A 333 9.62 11.91 19.57
C ASN A 333 8.66 10.71 19.67
N TYR A 334 8.88 9.65 18.87
CA TYR A 334 8.19 8.37 18.99
C TYR A 334 9.16 7.29 19.45
N LYS A 335 8.71 6.41 20.36
CA LYS A 335 9.54 5.28 20.83
C LYS A 335 9.79 4.26 19.73
N HIS A 336 8.80 4.08 18.86
CA HIS A 336 8.82 3.07 17.81
C HIS A 336 8.36 3.68 16.49
N VAL A 337 9.05 3.32 15.40
CA VAL A 337 8.65 3.65 14.03
C VAL A 337 8.78 2.36 13.25
N VAL A 338 7.66 1.76 12.86
CA VAL A 338 7.61 0.41 12.29
C VAL A 338 6.53 0.31 11.22
N ASP A 339 6.65 -0.67 10.33
CA ASP A 339 5.58 -1.03 9.41
C ASP A 339 4.35 -1.59 10.16
N VAL A 340 3.19 -1.58 9.51
CA VAL A 340 1.91 -2.00 10.09
C VAL A 340 1.86 -3.49 10.41
N ALA A 341 2.50 -4.36 9.63
CA ALA A 341 2.52 -5.79 9.94
C ALA A 341 3.23 -6.04 11.28
N THR A 342 4.40 -5.42 11.47
CA THR A 342 5.15 -5.48 12.73
C THR A 342 4.36 -4.86 13.90
N CYS A 343 3.71 -3.70 13.70
CA CYS A 343 2.95 -3.04 14.77
C CYS A 343 1.75 -3.87 15.26
N MET A 344 1.13 -4.64 14.35
CA MET A 344 -0.01 -5.49 14.63
C MET A 344 0.39 -6.92 15.03
N ASN A 345 1.70 -7.22 15.17
CA ASN A 345 2.22 -8.58 15.39
C ASN A 345 1.78 -9.60 14.31
N ILE A 346 1.66 -9.17 13.06
CA ILE A 346 1.31 -10.02 11.92
C ILE A 346 2.58 -10.71 11.42
N ALA A 347 2.78 -11.97 11.82
CA ALA A 347 3.96 -12.73 11.43
C ALA A 347 3.99 -13.10 9.94
N HIS A 348 2.82 -13.35 9.33
CA HIS A 348 2.72 -13.78 7.93
C HIS A 348 1.72 -12.89 7.17
N PRO A 349 2.16 -11.77 6.60
CA PRO A 349 1.29 -10.84 5.88
C PRO A 349 0.89 -11.30 4.46
N TYR A 350 1.40 -12.46 4.03
CA TYR A 350 1.19 -13.01 2.69
C TYR A 350 0.62 -14.43 2.73
N LEU A 351 -0.18 -14.78 1.72
CA LEU A 351 -0.86 -16.08 1.63
C LEU A 351 0.11 -17.28 1.66
N GLU A 352 1.28 -17.14 1.07
CA GLU A 352 2.29 -18.21 0.95
C GLU A 352 2.96 -18.55 2.28
N GLN A 353 2.94 -17.63 3.26
CA GLN A 353 3.58 -17.76 4.58
C GLN A 353 5.10 -18.05 4.56
N VAL A 354 5.76 -17.87 3.41
CA VAL A 354 7.21 -18.09 3.25
C VAL A 354 8.06 -16.94 3.76
N ILE A 355 7.49 -15.73 3.85
CA ILE A 355 8.14 -14.57 4.48
C ILE A 355 7.56 -14.38 5.87
N THR A 356 8.45 -14.14 6.84
CA THR A 356 8.08 -13.95 8.24
C THR A 356 8.51 -12.57 8.73
N PHE A 357 7.59 -11.85 9.35
CA PHE A 357 7.84 -10.56 9.99
C PHE A 357 8.12 -10.76 11.48
N PRO A 358 9.01 -9.94 12.08
CA PRO A 358 9.26 -10.02 13.52
C PRO A 358 8.02 -9.58 14.30
N SER A 359 7.84 -10.11 15.51
CA SER A 359 6.91 -9.51 16.46
C SER A 359 7.38 -8.09 16.82
N PHE A 360 6.47 -7.26 17.31
CA PHE A 360 6.78 -5.93 17.81
C PHE A 360 7.89 -5.96 18.87
N ASP A 361 7.77 -6.87 19.82
CA ASP A 361 8.78 -7.10 20.86
C ASP A 361 10.16 -7.43 20.29
N ALA A 362 10.22 -8.25 19.23
CA ALA A 362 11.49 -8.64 18.61
C ALA A 362 12.09 -7.50 17.78
N SER A 363 11.26 -6.73 17.07
CA SER A 363 11.72 -5.60 16.25
C SER A 363 12.27 -4.44 17.10
N THR A 364 11.71 -4.23 18.29
CA THR A 364 12.09 -3.12 19.18
C THR A 364 13.27 -3.46 20.09
N LYS A 365 13.43 -4.71 20.54
CA LYS A 365 14.60 -5.16 21.32
C LYS A 365 15.90 -5.09 20.52
N ASN A 366 15.84 -5.36 19.21
CA ASN A 366 17.01 -5.26 18.33
C ASN A 366 17.48 -3.81 18.09
N ASN A 367 16.65 -2.80 18.37
CA ASN A 367 17.03 -1.38 18.28
C ASN A 367 17.61 -0.82 19.59
N ALA A 368 17.46 -1.52 20.73
CA ALA A 368 18.02 -1.12 22.03
C ALA A 368 19.45 -1.66 22.27
N SER A 369 19.98 -2.46 21.33
CA SER A 369 21.30 -3.08 21.41
C SER A 369 22.18 -2.63 20.24
N THR A 370 22.99 -1.59 20.43
CA THR A 370 24.12 -1.33 19.54
C THR A 370 25.07 -2.53 19.56
N ALA A 371 25.46 -2.96 18.35
CA ALA A 371 26.58 -3.87 18.06
C ALA A 371 26.49 -5.31 18.58
N THR A 372 25.94 -6.21 17.75
CA THR A 372 26.62 -7.43 17.24
C THR A 372 25.66 -8.20 16.31
N GLY A 373 26.18 -8.67 15.17
CA GLY A 373 25.37 -9.19 14.08
C GLY A 373 24.95 -10.66 14.18
N SER A 374 23.93 -10.99 13.39
CA SER A 374 23.66 -12.23 12.62
C SER A 374 22.14 -12.29 12.38
N GLY A 375 21.56 -12.56 11.21
CA GLY A 375 22.00 -12.70 9.82
C GLY A 375 20.92 -12.04 8.94
N VAL A 376 21.12 -11.72 7.67
CA VAL A 376 21.44 -12.59 6.53
C VAL A 376 22.32 -11.79 5.56
N ILE A 377 23.39 -12.40 5.05
CA ILE A 377 24.25 -11.85 4.00
C ILE A 377 24.14 -12.76 2.76
N PRO A 378 23.90 -12.18 1.57
CA PRO A 378 24.57 -12.61 0.35
C PRO A 378 25.49 -11.47 -0.10
N GLY A 379 26.81 -11.57 0.11
CA GLY A 379 27.67 -12.14 -0.92
C GLY A 379 28.12 -11.06 -1.89
N ALA A 380 28.80 -10.01 -1.41
CA ALA A 380 29.44 -9.01 -2.24
C ALA A 380 30.76 -9.57 -2.79
N SER A 381 30.86 -9.71 -4.11
CA SER A 381 32.14 -9.91 -4.81
C SER A 381 32.31 -8.82 -5.85
N SER A 382 33.20 -7.88 -5.53
CA SER A 382 33.69 -6.83 -6.42
C SER A 382 34.94 -7.31 -7.19
N ALA A 383 34.96 -7.20 -8.52
CA ALA A 383 36.17 -6.95 -9.35
C ALA A 383 35.74 -6.62 -10.81
N PRO A 384 36.62 -6.13 -11.70
CA PRO A 384 36.63 -4.75 -12.17
C PRO A 384 36.19 -4.59 -13.65
N SER A 385 36.00 -3.33 -14.03
CA SER A 385 35.68 -2.85 -15.38
C SER A 385 36.70 -3.27 -16.46
N SER A 386 36.19 -3.73 -17.60
CA SER A 386 36.83 -3.55 -18.90
C SER A 386 35.77 -3.22 -19.95
N GLY A 387 36.01 -2.13 -20.68
CA GLY A 387 35.09 -1.59 -21.66
C GLY A 387 35.00 -2.44 -22.92
N ASN A 388 33.83 -2.37 -23.56
CA ASN A 388 33.77 -2.33 -25.01
C ASN A 388 32.49 -1.64 -25.47
N SER A 389 32.70 -0.60 -26.27
CA SER A 389 31.70 0.15 -27.02
C SER A 389 30.97 -0.73 -28.02
N VAL A 390 29.65 -0.80 -27.91
CA VAL A 390 28.77 -1.27 -28.97
C VAL A 390 27.59 -0.30 -29.07
N THR A 391 27.54 0.43 -30.19
CA THR A 391 26.36 1.17 -30.63
C THR A 391 25.33 0.21 -31.20
N PRO A 392 24.05 0.36 -30.84
CA PRO A 392 23.00 0.07 -31.80
C PRO A 392 22.02 1.25 -31.95
N ASN A 393 21.93 1.66 -33.20
CA ASN A 393 20.91 2.46 -33.83
C ASN A 393 19.49 2.06 -33.36
N THR A 394 18.70 2.99 -32.82
CA THR A 394 17.27 2.76 -32.57
C THR A 394 16.44 3.98 -32.96
N ASN A 395 15.40 3.69 -33.74
CA ASN A 395 14.39 4.63 -34.20
C ASN A 395 13.54 5.09 -33.01
N PHE A 396 13.39 6.41 -32.91
CA PHE A 396 12.55 7.11 -31.94
C PHE A 396 11.07 6.80 -32.13
N TYR A 397 10.38 6.43 -31.06
CA TYR A 397 8.93 6.62 -30.93
C TYR A 397 8.61 7.15 -29.53
N ASN A 398 8.49 8.47 -29.44
CA ASN A 398 7.94 9.19 -28.29
C ASN A 398 6.44 8.90 -28.20
N GLY A 399 6.01 8.20 -27.16
CA GLY A 399 4.62 8.21 -26.69
C GLY A 399 4.51 9.18 -25.50
N PRO A 400 3.50 10.07 -25.45
CA PRO A 400 3.41 11.05 -24.37
C PRO A 400 3.12 10.38 -23.02
N LEU A 401 3.97 10.66 -22.04
CA LEU A 401 3.70 10.50 -20.61
C LEU A 401 2.50 11.39 -20.26
N PHE A 402 1.32 10.77 -20.08
CA PHE A 402 0.19 11.46 -19.48
C PHE A 402 0.43 11.57 -17.98
N ILE A 403 0.70 12.80 -17.52
CA ILE A 403 0.57 13.20 -16.13
C ILE A 403 -0.92 13.06 -15.79
N ALA A 404 -1.27 11.99 -15.08
CA ALA A 404 -2.60 11.87 -14.50
C ALA A 404 -2.74 13.00 -13.47
N ALA A 405 -3.57 13.99 -13.80
CA ALA A 405 -3.96 15.03 -12.87
C ALA A 405 -4.65 14.35 -11.68
N LEU A 406 -3.99 14.33 -10.52
CA LEU A 406 -4.61 14.11 -9.24
C LEU A 406 -5.70 15.19 -9.09
N PHE A 407 -6.96 14.81 -9.31
CA PHE A 407 -8.08 15.63 -8.88
C PHE A 407 -8.14 15.56 -7.36
N GLY A 408 -7.42 16.47 -6.72
CA GLY A 408 -7.63 16.76 -5.31
C GLY A 408 -9.03 17.32 -5.14
N LEU A 409 -9.87 16.60 -4.41
CA LEU A 409 -11.15 17.11 -3.97
C LEU A 409 -11.31 16.92 -2.46
N LEU A 410 -11.46 18.08 -1.82
CA LEU A 410 -11.99 18.35 -0.49
C LEU A 410 -12.76 17.18 0.16
N LEU A 411 -12.16 16.62 1.20
CA LEU A 411 -12.89 16.23 2.41
C LEU A 411 -12.53 17.26 3.47
N VAL A 412 -13.41 18.26 3.64
CA VAL A 412 -13.33 19.17 4.78
C VAL A 412 -13.68 18.34 6.01
N ALA A 413 -12.67 18.07 6.84
CA ALA A 413 -12.85 17.52 8.17
C ALA A 413 -13.83 18.41 8.97
N VAL A 414 -14.85 17.80 9.56
CA VAL A 414 -15.57 18.34 10.72
C VAL A 414 -15.15 17.54 11.93
#